data_AF-A0A2E5W401-F1
#
_entry.id   AF-A0A2E5W401-F1
#
_cell.length_a   1.000
_cell.length_b   1.000
_cell.length_c   1.000
_cell.angle_alpha   90.00
_cell.angle_beta   90.00
_cell.angle_gamma   90.00
#
_symmetry.space_group_name_H-M   'P 1'
#
loop_
_entity.id
_entity.type
_entity.pdbx_description
1 polymer ?
#
loop_
_entity_poly.entity_id
_entity_poly.type
_entity_poly.pdbx_seq_one_letter_code
_entity_poly.pdbx_strand_id
1 'polypeptide(L)'
;MYSLYGKNKKPNKRMLKNIDILVYDIQDIGVRSYTYISTMGLAMEAAAENKIDFMVLDRPNPIGLDKIEGSILELSYKSYIGMYPIPYVYGLTSGELAKMINQSGWLGNKKCNLKIIKMKNFDRKMIGDIVFDNWIPTSPHVPHSTTPAYLVATGIIGELGVFSIGVGYTLPFKTIAAPWIDSKLIAEKMNARDLPGVMFRPIEYTPYYSIYKGELVKGIQIYITNIEVVDLILIQFHFLEIHNELYPDKNPFELAKNVNLDMFDKAIGTDKIRKKFMEAFLVSDIKSKMINDVYDFKTFKEEFHLYD
;
A
#
# COMPACT_ATOMS: atom_id res chain seq x y z
N MET A 1 7.55 0.23 -28.01
CA MET A 1 7.50 0.48 -26.56
C MET A 1 6.57 1.66 -26.30
N TYR A 2 5.57 1.51 -25.43
CA TYR A 2 4.64 2.58 -25.05
C TYR A 2 4.74 2.82 -23.54
N SER A 3 4.70 4.09 -23.13
CA SER A 3 4.65 4.44 -21.70
C SER A 3 3.21 4.54 -21.23
N LEU A 4 2.87 3.80 -20.17
CA LEU A 4 1.56 3.83 -19.51
C LEU A 4 1.58 4.68 -18.22
N TYR A 5 2.21 5.87 -18.28
CA TYR A 5 2.39 6.75 -17.13
C TYR A 5 2.11 8.23 -17.47
N GLY A 6 2.00 9.07 -16.45
CA GLY A 6 1.77 10.51 -16.60
C GLY A 6 0.42 10.79 -17.28
N LYS A 7 0.46 11.40 -18.47
CA LYS A 7 -0.74 11.73 -19.26
C LYS A 7 -1.40 10.48 -19.89
N ASN A 8 -0.66 9.38 -20.03
CA ASN A 8 -1.11 8.19 -20.77
C ASN A 8 -1.24 6.95 -19.87
N LYS A 9 -2.09 7.00 -18.83
CA LYS A 9 -2.22 5.87 -17.88
C LYS A 9 -3.04 4.69 -18.40
N LYS A 10 -3.91 4.93 -19.39
CA LYS A 10 -4.77 3.93 -20.05
C LYS A 10 -4.30 3.75 -21.49
N PRO A 11 -4.11 2.52 -21.99
CA PRO A 11 -3.82 2.28 -23.40
C PRO A 11 -4.90 2.90 -24.29
N ASN A 12 -4.50 3.66 -25.30
CA ASN A 12 -5.44 4.23 -26.28
C ASN A 12 -5.61 3.31 -27.50
N LYS A 13 -6.65 3.57 -28.31
CA LYS A 13 -6.97 2.75 -29.50
C LYS A 13 -5.78 2.55 -30.46
N ARG A 14 -4.91 3.56 -30.59
CA ARG A 14 -3.72 3.48 -31.47
C ARG A 14 -2.69 2.50 -30.91
N MET A 15 -2.48 2.50 -29.60
CA MET A 15 -1.57 1.55 -28.93
C MET A 15 -2.07 0.10 -29.04
N LEU A 16 -3.39 -0.08 -29.06
CA LEU A 16 -4.05 -1.39 -29.18
C LEU A 16 -4.30 -1.82 -30.63
N LYS A 17 -3.83 -1.05 -31.62
CA LYS A 17 -4.00 -1.40 -33.02
C LYS A 17 -3.14 -2.63 -33.35
N ASN A 18 -3.73 -3.62 -34.02
CA ASN A 18 -3.07 -4.84 -34.47
C ASN A 18 -2.56 -5.76 -33.34
N ILE A 19 -3.17 -5.70 -32.15
CA ILE A 19 -2.96 -6.73 -31.12
C ILE A 19 -4.29 -7.41 -30.83
N ASP A 20 -4.26 -8.73 -30.65
CA ASP A 20 -5.46 -9.51 -30.31
C ASP A 20 -5.56 -9.76 -28.80
N ILE A 21 -4.42 -9.66 -28.10
CA ILE A 21 -4.32 -9.91 -26.67
C ILE A 21 -3.34 -8.94 -25.98
N LEU A 22 -3.73 -8.46 -24.81
CA LEU A 22 -2.84 -7.80 -23.85
C LEU A 22 -2.46 -8.78 -22.75
N VAL A 23 -1.16 -8.97 -22.53
CA VAL A 23 -0.64 -9.82 -21.45
C VAL A 23 -0.09 -8.93 -20.33
N TYR A 24 -0.60 -9.12 -19.12
CA TYR A 24 -0.09 -8.53 -17.88
C TYR A 24 0.76 -9.55 -17.15
N ASP A 25 2.05 -9.23 -16.99
CA ASP A 25 3.03 -10.03 -16.27
C ASP A 25 3.95 -9.12 -15.44
N ILE A 26 3.43 -8.64 -14.32
CA ILE A 26 4.13 -7.68 -13.44
C ILE A 26 3.95 -8.13 -11.99
N GLN A 27 5.05 -8.20 -11.25
CA GLN A 27 5.02 -8.43 -9.80
C GLN A 27 4.50 -7.16 -9.10
N ASP A 28 3.30 -7.25 -8.52
CA ASP A 28 2.78 -6.24 -7.60
C ASP A 28 3.22 -6.53 -6.15
N ILE A 29 2.72 -5.75 -5.19
CA ILE A 29 3.12 -5.84 -3.79
C ILE A 29 1.98 -6.02 -2.79
N GLY A 30 0.75 -6.25 -3.24
CA GLY A 30 -0.39 -6.45 -2.34
C GLY A 30 -0.97 -5.18 -1.71
N VAL A 31 -0.58 -4.00 -2.21
CA VAL A 31 -0.96 -2.70 -1.64
C VAL A 31 -1.67 -1.83 -2.67
N ARG A 32 -2.83 -1.27 -2.29
CA ARG A 32 -3.72 -0.49 -3.18
C ARG A 32 -3.04 0.71 -3.82
N SER A 33 -2.13 1.37 -3.10
CA SER A 33 -1.38 2.54 -3.57
C SER A 33 -0.26 2.21 -4.55
N TYR A 34 0.07 0.93 -4.75
CA TYR A 34 1.06 0.50 -5.73
C TYR A 34 0.45 0.40 -7.12
N THR A 35 0.78 1.34 -8.01
CA THR A 35 -0.04 1.66 -9.19
C THR A 35 -0.04 0.63 -10.32
N TYR A 36 0.65 -0.50 -10.19
CA TYR A 36 0.61 -1.58 -11.18
C TYR A 36 -0.78 -2.21 -11.30
N ILE A 37 -1.51 -2.39 -10.21
CA ILE A 37 -2.90 -2.88 -10.25
C ILE A 37 -3.85 -1.86 -10.89
N SER A 38 -3.55 -0.56 -10.74
CA SER A 38 -4.31 0.51 -11.39
C SER A 38 -4.05 0.54 -12.90
N THR A 39 -2.80 0.27 -13.30
CA THR A 39 -2.41 0.06 -14.71
C THR A 39 -3.10 -1.16 -15.30
N MET A 40 -3.11 -2.29 -14.57
CA MET A 40 -3.79 -3.52 -14.97
C MET A 40 -5.26 -3.26 -15.27
N GLY A 41 -5.99 -2.68 -14.32
CA GLY A 41 -7.43 -2.48 -14.48
C GLY A 41 -7.79 -1.41 -15.51
N LEU A 42 -6.98 -0.35 -15.70
CA LEU A 42 -7.14 0.58 -16.84
C LEU A 42 -6.90 -0.11 -18.18
N ALA A 43 -5.89 -0.99 -18.26
CA ALA A 43 -5.60 -1.77 -19.45
C ALA A 43 -6.72 -2.79 -19.75
N MET A 44 -7.28 -3.44 -18.72
CA MET A 44 -8.47 -4.29 -18.83
C MET A 44 -9.68 -3.49 -19.36
N GLU A 45 -9.89 -2.27 -18.86
CA GLU A 45 -10.98 -1.40 -19.33
C GLU A 45 -10.78 -1.05 -20.81
N ALA A 46 -9.55 -0.71 -21.21
CA ALA A 46 -9.22 -0.43 -22.60
C ALA A 46 -9.38 -1.67 -23.50
N ALA A 47 -9.03 -2.86 -22.99
CA ALA A 47 -9.23 -4.12 -23.68
C ALA A 47 -10.73 -4.40 -23.91
N ALA A 48 -11.55 -4.24 -22.88
CA ALA A 48 -13.00 -4.39 -22.96
C ALA A 48 -13.63 -3.41 -23.98
N GLU A 49 -13.16 -2.17 -24.02
CA GLU A 49 -13.65 -1.14 -24.97
C GLU A 49 -13.29 -1.43 -26.43
N ASN A 50 -12.19 -2.15 -26.67
CA ASN A 50 -11.67 -2.41 -28.01
C ASN A 50 -11.83 -3.89 -28.43
N LYS A 51 -12.52 -4.71 -27.63
CA LYS A 51 -12.72 -6.14 -27.86
C LYS A 51 -11.40 -6.90 -28.03
N ILE A 52 -10.42 -6.54 -27.20
CA ILE A 52 -9.12 -7.22 -27.11
C ILE A 52 -9.17 -8.17 -25.92
N ASP A 53 -8.56 -9.34 -26.06
CA ASP A 53 -8.42 -10.29 -24.96
C ASP A 53 -7.44 -9.76 -23.92
N PHE A 54 -7.68 -10.06 -22.64
CA PHE A 54 -6.76 -9.70 -21.57
C PHE A 54 -6.29 -10.95 -20.84
N MET A 55 -4.98 -11.13 -20.73
CA MET A 55 -4.37 -12.25 -20.05
C MET A 55 -3.56 -11.77 -18.86
N VAL A 56 -3.77 -12.40 -17.70
CA VAL A 56 -2.91 -12.22 -16.52
C VAL A 56 -2.06 -13.47 -16.35
N LEU A 57 -0.74 -13.30 -16.34
CA LEU A 57 0.20 -14.29 -15.82
C LEU A 57 0.29 -14.04 -14.33
N ASP A 58 -0.42 -14.87 -13.55
CA ASP A 58 -0.63 -14.56 -12.15
C ASP A 58 0.66 -14.68 -11.33
N ARG A 59 0.74 -13.91 -10.24
CA ARG A 59 1.92 -13.79 -9.40
C ARG A 59 1.57 -13.78 -7.92
N PRO A 60 2.48 -14.25 -7.05
CA PRO A 60 2.23 -14.27 -5.62
C PRO A 60 2.15 -12.86 -5.03
N ASN A 61 1.41 -12.72 -3.92
CA ASN A 61 1.33 -11.47 -3.17
C ASN A 61 2.35 -11.49 -2.00
N PRO A 62 3.33 -10.57 -1.94
CA PRO A 62 4.40 -10.60 -0.94
C PRO A 62 3.97 -10.30 0.49
N ILE A 63 2.77 -9.75 0.69
CA ILE A 63 2.19 -9.54 2.03
C ILE A 63 1.35 -10.75 2.47
N GLY A 64 1.12 -11.71 1.56
CA GLY A 64 0.26 -12.86 1.76
C GLY A 64 -1.19 -12.60 1.36
N LEU A 65 -1.99 -13.67 1.36
CA LEU A 65 -3.38 -13.65 0.89
C LEU A 65 -4.42 -13.63 2.02
N ASP A 66 -3.99 -13.73 3.28
CA ASP A 66 -4.89 -13.69 4.44
C ASP A 66 -4.94 -12.32 5.11
N LYS A 67 -3.86 -11.55 5.03
CA LYS A 67 -3.81 -10.20 5.59
C LYS A 67 -4.68 -9.26 4.75
N ILE A 68 -5.58 -8.56 5.43
CA ILE A 68 -6.41 -7.51 4.86
C ILE A 68 -6.44 -6.36 5.86
N GLU A 69 -6.07 -5.16 5.44
CA GLU A 69 -5.91 -4.02 6.33
C GLU A 69 -6.31 -2.70 5.67
N GLY A 70 -6.82 -1.78 6.48
CA GLY A 70 -7.17 -0.41 6.09
C GLY A 70 -8.56 -0.29 5.49
N SER A 71 -9.07 0.94 5.50
CA SER A 71 -10.40 1.26 4.99
C SER A 71 -10.56 0.93 3.51
N ILE A 72 -11.76 0.46 3.15
CA ILE A 72 -12.19 0.38 1.74
C ILE A 72 -12.14 1.77 1.12
N LEU A 73 -11.63 1.86 -0.11
CA LEU A 73 -11.60 3.12 -0.84
C LEU A 73 -13.01 3.63 -1.11
N GLU A 74 -13.32 4.83 -0.63
CA GLU A 74 -14.49 5.59 -1.06
C GLU A 74 -14.22 6.15 -2.47
N LEU A 75 -15.11 5.91 -3.42
CA LEU A 75 -14.88 6.28 -4.83
C LEU A 75 -14.77 7.80 -5.06
N SER A 76 -15.19 8.64 -4.11
CA SER A 76 -14.92 10.08 -4.11
C SER A 76 -13.42 10.40 -3.97
N TYR A 77 -12.64 9.50 -3.37
CA TYR A 77 -11.17 9.57 -3.25
C TYR A 77 -10.44 8.77 -4.34
N LYS A 78 -11.18 8.28 -5.34
CA LYS A 78 -10.60 7.54 -6.47
C LYS A 78 -9.51 8.37 -7.16
N SER A 79 -8.34 7.77 -7.30
CA SER A 79 -7.19 8.34 -7.98
C SER A 79 -6.34 7.24 -8.61
N TYR A 80 -5.19 7.58 -9.19
CA TYR A 80 -4.31 6.56 -9.79
C TYR A 80 -3.60 5.68 -8.73
N ILE A 81 -3.55 6.12 -7.48
CA ILE A 81 -3.04 5.32 -6.33
C ILE A 81 -4.18 4.59 -5.58
N GLY A 82 -5.37 4.54 -6.17
CA GLY A 82 -6.54 3.93 -5.56
C GLY A 82 -7.71 3.99 -6.51
N MET A 83 -7.91 2.93 -7.30
CA MET A 83 -8.89 2.93 -8.38
C MET A 83 -10.17 2.15 -8.08
N TYR A 84 -10.10 1.20 -7.14
CA TYR A 84 -11.11 0.20 -6.87
C TYR A 84 -11.49 0.22 -5.39
N PRO A 85 -12.77 -0.05 -5.04
CA PRO A 85 -13.26 -0.08 -3.66
C PRO A 85 -12.77 -1.36 -2.96
N ILE A 86 -11.46 -1.46 -2.77
CA ILE A 86 -10.75 -2.51 -2.05
C ILE A 86 -10.04 -1.90 -0.83
N PRO A 87 -9.75 -2.68 0.23
CA PRO A 87 -8.91 -2.26 1.35
C PRO A 87 -7.49 -1.83 0.91
N TYR A 88 -6.72 -1.23 1.83
CA TYR A 88 -5.37 -0.80 1.51
C TYR A 88 -4.42 -1.98 1.27
N VAL A 89 -4.49 -3.00 2.12
CA VAL A 89 -3.95 -4.35 1.87
C VAL A 89 -5.13 -5.25 1.54
N TYR A 90 -5.17 -5.80 0.33
CA TYR A 90 -6.37 -6.47 -0.20
C TYR A 90 -6.31 -8.00 -0.18
N GLY A 91 -5.16 -8.61 0.11
CA GLY A 91 -5.05 -10.06 0.30
C GLY A 91 -5.53 -10.91 -0.91
N LEU A 92 -5.19 -10.47 -2.12
CA LEU A 92 -5.45 -11.19 -3.38
C LEU A 92 -4.19 -11.18 -4.23
N THR A 93 -4.05 -12.16 -5.10
CA THR A 93 -3.10 -12.12 -6.22
C THR A 93 -3.56 -11.13 -7.30
N SER A 94 -2.68 -10.78 -8.24
CA SER A 94 -3.05 -9.94 -9.38
C SER A 94 -4.17 -10.56 -10.24
N GLY A 95 -4.17 -11.89 -10.41
CA GLY A 95 -5.18 -12.63 -11.15
C GLY A 95 -6.52 -12.64 -10.46
N GLU A 96 -6.56 -12.92 -9.16
CA GLU A 96 -7.79 -12.84 -8.35
C GLU A 96 -8.36 -11.42 -8.34
N LEU A 97 -7.51 -10.40 -8.20
CA LEU A 97 -7.93 -9.01 -8.29
C LEU A 97 -8.46 -8.65 -9.70
N ALA A 98 -7.83 -9.15 -10.76
CA ALA A 98 -8.34 -8.96 -12.12
C ALA A 98 -9.72 -9.63 -12.31
N LYS A 99 -9.92 -10.83 -11.76
CA LYS A 99 -11.22 -11.51 -11.76
C LYS A 99 -12.27 -10.66 -11.04
N MET A 100 -11.94 -10.15 -9.84
CA MET A 100 -12.80 -9.25 -9.07
C MET A 100 -13.17 -7.99 -9.89
N ILE A 101 -12.18 -7.25 -10.39
CA ILE A 101 -12.39 -6.03 -11.20
C ILE A 101 -13.34 -6.31 -12.39
N ASN A 102 -13.14 -7.45 -13.08
CA ASN A 102 -13.92 -7.79 -14.27
C ASN A 102 -15.36 -8.22 -13.95
N GLN A 103 -15.59 -8.84 -12.78
CA GLN A 103 -16.90 -9.36 -12.39
C GLN A 103 -17.75 -8.33 -11.63
N SER A 104 -17.12 -7.39 -10.92
CA SER A 104 -17.79 -6.37 -10.09
C SER A 104 -18.24 -5.11 -10.85
N GLY A 105 -18.16 -5.09 -12.18
CA GLY A 105 -18.59 -3.95 -13.01
C GLY A 105 -17.63 -2.74 -12.97
N TRP A 106 -16.43 -2.91 -12.41
CA TRP A 106 -15.48 -1.81 -12.18
C TRP A 106 -14.74 -1.33 -13.45
N LEU A 107 -15.02 -1.93 -14.61
CA LEU A 107 -14.53 -1.52 -15.93
C LEU A 107 -15.56 -0.66 -16.69
N GLY A 108 -16.23 0.25 -15.97
CA GLY A 108 -17.31 1.07 -16.54
C GLY A 108 -18.50 0.22 -17.02
N ASN A 109 -18.90 -0.77 -16.22
CA ASN A 109 -19.95 -1.76 -16.51
C ASN A 109 -19.70 -2.62 -17.76
N LYS A 110 -18.47 -2.66 -18.28
CA LYS A 110 -18.04 -3.61 -19.31
C LYS A 110 -17.35 -4.82 -18.66
N LYS A 111 -17.16 -5.87 -19.46
CA LYS A 111 -16.32 -7.02 -19.13
C LYS A 111 -15.32 -7.23 -20.25
N CYS A 112 -14.05 -7.41 -19.92
CA CYS A 112 -13.05 -7.89 -20.89
C CYS A 112 -13.11 -9.42 -20.97
N ASN A 113 -12.70 -9.97 -22.12
CA ASN A 113 -12.47 -11.41 -22.24
C ASN A 113 -11.18 -11.76 -21.49
N LEU A 114 -11.34 -12.10 -20.20
CA LEU A 114 -10.24 -12.28 -19.26
C LEU A 114 -9.80 -13.74 -19.22
N LYS A 115 -8.50 -13.98 -19.42
CA LYS A 115 -7.83 -15.26 -19.17
C LYS A 115 -6.82 -15.09 -18.03
N ILE A 116 -6.85 -16.01 -17.07
CA ILE A 116 -5.87 -16.01 -15.98
C ILE A 116 -5.08 -17.30 -16.07
N ILE A 117 -3.76 -17.19 -16.18
CA ILE A 117 -2.85 -18.32 -16.09
C ILE A 117 -2.48 -18.49 -14.62
N LYS A 118 -3.13 -19.45 -13.97
CA LYS A 118 -2.90 -19.77 -12.55
C LYS A 118 -1.47 -20.25 -12.33
N MET A 119 -0.90 -19.87 -11.19
CA MET A 119 0.33 -20.47 -10.70
C MET A 119 0.12 -21.96 -10.39
N LYS A 120 1.18 -22.75 -10.53
CA LYS A 120 1.23 -24.15 -10.09
C LYS A 120 1.97 -24.23 -8.76
N ASN A 121 1.60 -25.18 -7.90
CA ASN A 121 2.23 -25.41 -6.60
C ASN A 121 2.23 -24.16 -5.70
N PHE A 122 1.20 -23.34 -5.80
CA PHE A 122 1.00 -22.17 -4.97
C PHE A 122 -0.32 -22.33 -4.21
N ASP A 123 -0.27 -22.11 -2.90
CA ASP A 123 -1.43 -22.09 -2.00
C ASP A 123 -1.52 -20.74 -1.27
N ARG A 124 -2.67 -20.44 -0.68
CA ARG A 124 -2.90 -19.15 -0.03
C ARG A 124 -2.08 -18.89 1.22
N LYS A 125 -1.59 -19.96 1.87
CA LYS A 125 -0.78 -19.90 3.09
C LYS A 125 0.70 -19.70 2.79
N MET A 126 1.14 -19.86 1.55
CA MET A 126 2.51 -19.57 1.14
C MET A 126 2.82 -18.08 1.26
N ILE A 127 3.72 -17.75 2.19
CA ILE A 127 4.23 -16.40 2.44
C ILE A 127 5.76 -16.40 2.53
N GLY A 128 6.36 -15.22 2.38
CA GLY A 128 7.77 -15.00 2.70
C GLY A 128 8.77 -15.48 1.64
N ASP A 129 10.02 -15.64 2.07
CA ASP A 129 11.18 -15.74 1.18
C ASP A 129 11.14 -16.98 0.26
N ILE A 130 10.52 -18.09 0.70
CA ILE A 130 10.35 -19.31 -0.12
C ILE A 130 9.71 -19.01 -1.50
N VAL A 131 8.83 -18.00 -1.55
CA VAL A 131 8.15 -17.59 -2.78
C VAL A 131 8.94 -16.53 -3.56
N PHE A 132 9.81 -15.79 -2.88
CA PHE A 132 10.48 -14.59 -3.40
C PHE A 132 12.01 -14.60 -3.29
N ASP A 133 12.64 -15.79 -3.19
CA ASP A 133 14.10 -15.97 -3.11
C ASP A 133 14.86 -15.26 -4.26
N ASN A 134 14.20 -15.00 -5.38
CA ASN A 134 14.73 -14.25 -6.54
C ASN A 134 14.00 -12.91 -6.75
N TRP A 135 13.76 -12.14 -5.69
CA TRP A 135 13.09 -10.85 -5.78
C TRP A 135 13.81 -9.88 -6.72
N ILE A 136 13.11 -9.45 -7.77
CA ILE A 136 13.52 -8.32 -8.61
C ILE A 136 12.85 -7.06 -8.03
N PRO A 137 13.61 -5.98 -7.74
CA PRO A 137 13.04 -4.73 -7.26
C PRO A 137 11.88 -4.27 -8.13
N THR A 138 10.69 -4.20 -7.54
CA THR A 138 9.48 -3.76 -8.27
C THR A 138 9.46 -2.25 -8.47
N SER A 139 10.21 -1.50 -7.67
CA SER A 139 10.54 -0.08 -7.86
C SER A 139 11.84 0.26 -7.13
N PRO A 140 12.46 1.42 -7.37
CA PRO A 140 13.72 1.80 -6.71
C PRO A 140 13.67 1.76 -5.18
N HIS A 141 12.49 1.99 -4.59
CA HIS A 141 12.30 1.99 -3.13
C HIS A 141 11.68 0.69 -2.59
N VAL A 142 11.42 -0.31 -3.44
CA VAL A 142 11.01 -1.67 -3.01
C VAL A 142 12.09 -2.70 -3.43
N PRO A 143 13.29 -2.61 -2.83
CA PRO A 143 14.44 -3.44 -3.22
C PRO A 143 14.36 -4.90 -2.74
N HIS A 144 13.49 -5.21 -1.77
CA HIS A 144 13.38 -6.54 -1.17
C HIS A 144 11.93 -7.01 -1.09
N SER A 145 11.73 -8.32 -1.11
CA SER A 145 10.45 -9.01 -0.88
C SER A 145 9.77 -8.61 0.43
N THR A 146 10.56 -8.20 1.44
CA THR A 146 10.08 -7.78 2.75
C THR A 146 9.66 -6.31 2.81
N THR A 147 10.12 -5.47 1.86
CA THR A 147 9.82 -4.02 1.84
C THR A 147 8.31 -3.68 1.78
N PRO A 148 7.44 -4.42 1.07
CA PRO A 148 6.00 -4.14 1.03
C PRO A 148 5.33 -4.01 2.41
N ALA A 149 5.69 -4.86 3.37
CA ALA A 149 5.11 -4.78 4.71
C ALA A 149 5.48 -3.46 5.42
N TYR A 150 6.72 -3.00 5.23
CA TYR A 150 7.18 -1.70 5.73
C TYR A 150 6.49 -0.53 4.99
N LEU A 151 6.25 -0.67 3.69
CA LEU A 151 5.47 0.32 2.92
C LEU A 151 4.06 0.46 3.49
N VAL A 152 3.41 -0.62 3.93
CA VAL A 152 2.11 -0.51 4.62
C VAL A 152 2.26 0.24 5.94
N ALA A 153 3.32 -0.05 6.69
CA ALA A 153 3.58 0.53 8.00
C ALA A 153 3.88 2.04 7.97
N THR A 154 4.46 2.57 6.88
CA THR A 154 4.93 3.97 6.84
C THR A 154 4.57 4.75 5.56
N GLY A 155 3.99 4.10 4.55
CA GLY A 155 3.78 4.71 3.23
C GLY A 155 2.78 5.86 3.27
N ILE A 156 1.67 5.70 3.99
CA ILE A 156 0.60 6.72 4.06
C ILE A 156 1.09 7.96 4.81
N ILE A 157 1.75 7.80 5.97
CA ILE A 157 2.38 8.92 6.69
C ILE A 157 3.49 9.59 5.87
N GLY A 158 4.17 8.84 4.98
CA GLY A 158 5.13 9.38 4.02
C GLY A 158 4.54 10.41 3.06
N GLU A 159 3.26 10.27 2.70
CA GLU A 159 2.56 11.22 1.82
C GLU A 159 2.40 12.61 2.44
N LEU A 160 2.46 12.74 3.77
CA LEU A 160 2.42 14.03 4.47
C LEU A 160 3.64 14.90 4.14
N GLY A 161 4.77 14.29 3.77
CA GLY A 161 6.01 15.03 3.52
C GLY A 161 6.65 15.63 4.79
N VAL A 162 6.23 15.17 5.97
CA VAL A 162 6.69 15.69 7.28
C VAL A 162 7.75 14.81 7.92
N PHE A 163 7.72 13.49 7.68
CA PHE A 163 8.67 12.56 8.27
C PHE A 163 9.55 11.95 7.19
N SER A 164 10.83 11.72 7.50
CA SER A 164 11.66 10.79 6.75
C SER A 164 11.20 9.38 7.07
N ILE A 165 10.70 8.68 6.04
CA ILE A 165 10.31 7.26 6.14
C ILE A 165 11.40 6.32 5.60
N GLY A 166 12.65 6.77 5.61
CA GLY A 166 13.80 6.02 5.10
C GLY A 166 13.96 6.06 3.57
N VAL A 167 12.97 6.54 2.82
CA VAL A 167 13.15 6.92 1.40
C VAL A 167 14.07 8.14 1.37
N GLY A 168 15.21 8.01 0.70
CA GLY A 168 16.33 8.95 0.84
C GLY A 168 17.53 8.36 1.58
N TYR A 169 17.35 7.21 2.22
CA TYR A 169 18.35 6.46 2.99
C TYR A 169 18.37 4.99 2.57
N THR A 170 19.23 4.16 3.18
CA THR A 170 19.40 2.73 2.83
C THR A 170 18.28 1.82 3.36
N LEU A 171 17.28 2.40 4.04
CA LEU A 171 16.22 1.67 4.74
C LEU A 171 14.82 2.16 4.32
N PRO A 172 14.46 2.15 3.03
CA PRO A 172 13.18 2.68 2.56
C PRO A 172 12.00 2.00 3.24
N PHE A 173 11.08 2.81 3.76
CA PHE A 173 9.89 2.46 4.53
C PHE A 173 10.14 1.84 5.91
N LYS A 174 11.39 1.58 6.30
CA LYS A 174 11.69 0.90 7.58
C LYS A 174 11.86 1.86 8.76
N THR A 175 11.71 3.16 8.55
CA THR A 175 11.93 4.17 9.58
C THR A 175 10.80 5.18 9.61
N ILE A 176 10.66 5.90 10.73
CA ILE A 176 9.92 7.16 10.81
C ILE A 176 10.76 8.11 11.66
N ALA A 177 11.23 9.21 11.07
CA ALA A 177 12.22 10.10 11.69
C ALA A 177 12.03 11.57 11.28
N ALA A 178 12.43 12.49 12.17
CA ALA A 178 12.47 13.92 11.93
C ALA A 178 13.56 14.60 12.79
N PRO A 179 14.01 15.83 12.48
CA PRO A 179 15.11 16.49 13.18
C PRO A 179 14.86 16.76 14.67
N TRP A 180 13.59 16.97 15.06
CA TRP A 180 13.21 17.34 16.43
C TRP A 180 12.95 16.15 17.36
N ILE A 181 12.97 14.92 16.84
CA ILE A 181 12.60 13.73 17.61
C ILE A 181 13.76 13.28 18.51
N ASP A 182 13.45 12.85 19.72
CA ASP A 182 14.35 12.07 20.58
C ASP A 182 14.15 10.59 20.25
N SER A 183 15.15 9.98 19.61
CA SER A 183 15.07 8.60 19.12
C SER A 183 14.84 7.59 20.23
N LYS A 184 15.44 7.80 21.42
CA LYS A 184 15.34 6.87 22.56
C LYS A 184 13.96 6.95 23.19
N LEU A 185 13.48 8.17 23.48
CA LEU A 185 12.21 8.38 24.15
C LEU A 185 11.03 7.87 23.32
N ILE A 186 11.03 8.14 22.00
CA ILE A 186 9.93 7.66 21.14
C ILE A 186 9.98 6.14 20.95
N ALA A 187 11.17 5.53 20.86
CA ALA A 187 11.31 4.09 20.75
C ALA A 187 10.85 3.38 22.03
N GLU A 188 11.20 3.93 23.20
CA GLU A 188 10.74 3.42 24.50
C GLU A 188 9.21 3.44 24.59
N LYS A 189 8.57 4.59 24.30
CA LYS A 189 7.11 4.72 24.30
C LYS A 189 6.43 3.81 23.29
N MET A 190 6.98 3.64 22.08
CA MET A 190 6.44 2.73 21.07
C MET A 190 6.54 1.26 21.51
N ASN A 191 7.66 0.84 22.11
CA ASN A 191 7.80 -0.52 22.63
C ASN A 191 6.89 -0.78 23.84
N ALA A 192 6.66 0.23 24.70
CA ALA A 192 5.74 0.14 25.83
C ALA A 192 4.25 -0.05 25.44
N ARG A 193 3.93 0.03 24.14
CA ARG A 193 2.59 -0.33 23.62
C ARG A 193 2.39 -1.84 23.48
N ASP A 194 3.45 -2.64 23.59
CA ASP A 194 3.42 -4.10 23.46
C ASP A 194 2.67 -4.58 22.20
N LEU A 195 2.90 -3.89 21.07
CA LEU A 195 2.25 -4.21 19.80
C LEU A 195 2.70 -5.60 19.29
N PRO A 196 1.77 -6.49 18.91
CA PRO A 196 2.11 -7.84 18.49
C PRO A 196 2.93 -7.83 17.19
N GLY A 197 3.96 -8.68 17.12
CA GLY A 197 4.71 -8.93 15.88
C GLY A 197 5.58 -7.77 15.38
N VAL A 198 5.87 -6.77 16.22
CA VAL A 198 6.74 -5.64 15.87
C VAL A 198 7.61 -5.19 17.05
N MET A 199 8.81 -4.69 16.75
CA MET A 199 9.69 -4.03 17.71
C MET A 199 10.24 -2.74 17.11
N PHE A 200 10.59 -1.79 17.97
CA PHE A 200 11.10 -0.48 17.56
C PHE A 200 12.49 -0.22 18.12
N ARG A 201 13.43 0.16 17.26
CA ARG A 201 14.81 0.50 17.66
C ARG A 201 15.04 1.99 17.47
N PRO A 202 15.65 2.72 18.42
CA PRO A 202 16.08 4.09 18.17
C PRO A 202 17.08 4.13 17.00
N ILE A 203 16.92 5.10 16.10
CA ILE A 203 17.84 5.31 14.97
C ILE A 203 18.07 6.80 14.75
N GLU A 204 19.28 7.13 14.31
CA GLU A 204 19.68 8.45 13.84
C GLU A 204 20.44 8.29 12.53
N TYR A 205 20.13 9.13 11.53
CA TYR A 205 20.77 9.05 10.22
C TYR A 205 20.63 10.37 9.46
N THR A 206 21.43 10.53 8.39
CA THR A 206 21.34 11.68 7.48
C THR A 206 20.92 11.19 6.08
N PRO A 207 19.73 11.58 5.57
CA PRO A 207 19.29 11.20 4.23
C PRO A 207 20.21 11.73 3.12
N TYR A 208 20.46 10.90 2.11
CA TYR A 208 21.26 11.24 0.91
C TYR A 208 20.45 12.06 -0.11
N TYR A 209 19.14 11.88 -0.15
CA TYR A 209 18.18 12.61 -0.98
C TYR A 209 16.80 12.64 -0.31
N SER A 210 15.79 13.23 -0.96
CA SER A 210 14.42 13.34 -0.45
C SER A 210 14.31 14.26 0.78
N ILE A 211 13.28 14.06 1.60
CA ILE A 211 12.97 14.80 2.82
C ILE A 211 14.19 14.81 3.75
N TYR A 212 14.52 15.99 4.30
CA TYR A 212 15.67 16.23 5.18
C TYR A 212 17.05 15.85 4.60
N LYS A 213 17.22 15.92 3.26
CA LYS A 213 18.53 15.70 2.61
C LYS A 213 19.64 16.51 3.30
N GLY A 214 20.68 15.81 3.76
CA GLY A 214 21.86 16.43 4.40
C GLY A 214 21.66 16.88 5.84
N GLU A 215 20.47 16.68 6.41
CA GLU A 215 20.15 17.02 7.80
C GLU A 215 20.07 15.74 8.65
N LEU A 216 20.55 15.79 9.89
CA LEU A 216 20.43 14.68 10.82
C LEU A 216 18.96 14.52 11.25
N VAL A 217 18.40 13.33 11.04
CA VAL A 217 17.08 12.95 11.54
C VAL A 217 17.21 11.86 12.58
N LYS A 218 16.25 11.84 13.51
CA LYS A 218 16.19 10.90 14.63
C LYS A 218 14.79 10.30 14.71
N GLY A 219 14.67 9.07 15.18
CA GLY A 219 13.37 8.43 15.33
C GLY A 219 13.47 6.93 15.55
N ILE A 220 12.56 6.18 14.93
CA ILE A 220 12.48 4.73 15.06
C ILE A 220 12.86 4.02 13.76
N GLN A 221 13.51 2.88 13.90
CA GLN A 221 13.50 1.82 12.91
C GLN A 221 12.51 0.74 13.35
N ILE A 222 11.69 0.29 12.42
CA ILE A 222 10.66 -0.72 12.62
C ILE A 222 11.28 -2.09 12.29
N TYR A 223 11.04 -3.07 13.15
CA TYR A 223 11.35 -4.48 12.92
C TYR A 223 10.07 -5.29 13.00
N ILE A 224 9.59 -5.79 11.85
CA ILE A 224 8.45 -6.69 11.81
C ILE A 224 8.97 -8.09 12.16
N THR A 225 8.55 -8.62 13.31
CA THR A 225 8.97 -9.94 13.82
C THR A 225 7.98 -11.04 13.47
N ASN A 226 6.70 -10.70 13.28
CA ASN A 226 5.69 -11.62 12.78
C ASN A 226 4.63 -10.86 11.99
N ILE A 227 4.63 -11.04 10.66
CA ILE A 227 3.70 -10.36 9.75
C ILE A 227 2.25 -10.81 9.96
N GLU A 228 2.00 -12.04 10.41
CA GLU A 228 0.64 -12.59 10.51
C GLU A 228 -0.19 -11.90 11.61
N VAL A 229 0.48 -11.46 12.69
CA VAL A 229 -0.20 -10.92 13.88
C VAL A 229 -0.11 -9.40 14.03
N VAL A 230 0.82 -8.75 13.32
CA VAL A 230 1.00 -7.30 13.38
C VAL A 230 -0.07 -6.59 12.56
N ASP A 231 -0.67 -5.54 13.12
CA ASP A 231 -1.51 -4.58 12.39
C ASP A 231 -0.59 -3.56 11.69
N LEU A 232 -0.11 -3.85 10.48
CA LEU A 232 0.91 -3.05 9.80
C LEU A 232 0.46 -1.59 9.65
N ILE A 233 -0.76 -1.37 9.15
CA ILE A 233 -1.27 -0.03 8.83
C ILE A 233 -1.41 0.85 10.08
N LEU A 234 -1.61 0.26 11.27
CA LEU A 234 -1.79 0.99 12.52
C LEU A 234 -0.46 1.48 13.11
N ILE A 235 0.69 0.94 12.70
CA ILE A 235 2.01 1.35 13.20
C ILE A 235 2.24 2.86 13.05
N GLN A 236 1.95 3.43 11.87
CA GLN A 236 2.07 4.87 11.66
C GLN A 236 1.14 5.70 12.54
N PHE A 237 -0.06 5.20 12.87
CA PHE A 237 -0.99 5.94 13.73
C PHE A 237 -0.59 5.86 15.20
N HIS A 238 -0.06 4.71 15.66
CA HIS A 238 0.56 4.61 16.98
C HIS A 238 1.76 5.55 17.11
N PHE A 239 2.58 5.65 16.05
CA PHE A 239 3.66 6.63 16.00
C PHE A 239 3.13 8.06 16.08
N LEU A 240 2.10 8.41 15.30
CA LEU A 240 1.51 9.75 15.30
C LEU A 240 0.89 10.13 16.64
N GLU A 241 0.23 9.20 17.32
CA GLU A 241 -0.33 9.39 18.66
C GLU A 241 0.77 9.74 19.66
N ILE A 242 1.83 8.92 19.73
CA ILE A 242 2.97 9.16 20.63
C ILE A 242 3.74 10.43 20.23
N HIS A 243 3.90 10.68 18.93
CA HIS A 243 4.54 11.88 18.42
C HIS A 243 3.77 13.13 18.84
N ASN A 244 2.43 13.11 18.80
CA ASN A 244 1.59 14.22 19.26
C ASN A 244 1.69 14.44 20.78
N GLU A 245 1.78 13.37 21.58
CA GLU A 245 2.05 13.49 23.03
C GLU A 245 3.39 14.18 23.32
N LEU A 246 4.44 13.82 22.58
CA LEU A 246 5.80 14.29 22.81
C LEU A 246 6.10 15.65 22.18
N TYR A 247 5.45 15.96 21.06
CA TYR A 247 5.72 17.13 20.22
C TYR A 247 4.41 17.78 19.75
N PRO A 248 3.55 18.29 20.67
CA PRO A 248 2.24 18.83 20.31
C PRO A 248 2.33 20.00 19.33
N ASP A 249 3.37 20.82 19.41
CA ASP A 249 3.62 21.94 18.49
C ASP A 249 4.08 21.51 17.07
N LYS A 250 4.20 20.20 16.83
CA LYS A 250 4.65 19.62 15.56
C LYS A 250 3.56 18.82 14.86
N ASN A 251 2.29 19.19 15.01
CA ASN A 251 1.16 18.50 14.37
C ASN A 251 1.43 18.26 12.87
N PRO A 252 1.61 17.00 12.44
CA PRO A 252 2.02 16.71 11.07
C PRO A 252 0.94 17.01 10.04
N PHE A 253 -0.33 17.05 10.44
CA PHE A 253 -1.43 17.44 9.55
C PHE A 253 -1.53 18.96 9.35
N GLU A 254 -0.94 19.76 10.24
CA GLU A 254 -0.81 21.21 10.08
C GLU A 254 0.48 21.60 9.34
N LEU A 255 1.55 20.82 9.55
CA LEU A 255 2.84 21.01 8.86
C LEU A 255 2.79 20.58 7.39
N ALA A 256 1.94 19.60 7.06
CA ALA A 256 1.79 19.11 5.70
C ALA A 256 1.18 20.18 4.77
N LYS A 257 1.65 20.23 3.52
CA LYS A 257 1.01 21.08 2.50
C LYS A 257 -0.37 20.48 2.14
N ASN A 258 -1.30 21.32 1.67
CA ASN A 258 -2.62 20.86 1.24
C ASN A 258 -2.59 19.70 0.22
N VAL A 259 -1.63 19.73 -0.70
CA VAL A 259 -1.45 18.64 -1.70
C VAL A 259 -1.02 17.32 -1.06
N ASN A 260 -0.27 17.38 0.04
CA ASN A 260 0.18 16.22 0.81
C ASN A 260 -0.96 15.66 1.66
N LEU A 261 -1.80 16.52 2.24
CA LEU A 261 -3.02 16.10 2.95
C LEU A 261 -4.02 15.41 2.02
N ASP A 262 -4.25 15.97 0.83
CA ASP A 262 -5.10 15.35 -0.19
C ASP A 262 -4.54 13.98 -0.64
N MET A 263 -3.21 13.86 -0.76
CA MET A 263 -2.57 12.59 -1.09
C MET A 263 -2.68 11.57 0.05
N PHE A 264 -2.56 12.00 1.31
CA PHE A 264 -2.80 11.16 2.48
C PHE A 264 -4.23 10.58 2.45
N ASP A 265 -5.23 11.43 2.23
CA ASP A 265 -6.64 11.01 2.20
C ASP A 265 -6.91 10.07 1.01
N LYS A 266 -6.26 10.29 -0.14
CA LYS A 266 -6.33 9.37 -1.30
C LYS A 266 -5.64 8.04 -1.04
N ALA A 267 -4.49 8.05 -0.37
CA ALA A 267 -3.76 6.84 -0.04
C ALA A 267 -4.54 5.96 0.93
N ILE A 268 -5.10 6.54 2.00
CA ILE A 268 -5.95 5.83 2.96
C ILE A 268 -7.34 5.51 2.40
N GLY A 269 -7.81 6.29 1.42
CA GLY A 269 -9.03 6.08 0.64
C GLY A 269 -10.28 6.75 1.21
N THR A 270 -10.13 7.65 2.19
CA THR A 270 -11.19 8.45 2.79
C THR A 270 -10.57 9.55 3.67
N ASP A 271 -11.18 10.72 3.77
CA ASP A 271 -10.76 11.74 4.75
C ASP A 271 -11.23 11.44 6.18
N LYS A 272 -12.20 10.51 6.33
CA LYS A 272 -12.84 10.22 7.61
C LYS A 272 -11.84 9.73 8.65
N ILE A 273 -10.81 8.96 8.24
CA ILE A 273 -9.77 8.49 9.16
C ILE A 273 -8.93 9.66 9.67
N ARG A 274 -8.39 10.49 8.78
CA ARG A 274 -7.59 11.65 9.19
C ARG A 274 -8.39 12.60 10.08
N LYS A 275 -9.60 12.98 9.63
CA LYS A 275 -10.47 13.89 10.38
C LYS A 275 -10.79 13.36 11.77
N LYS A 276 -11.16 12.08 11.87
CA LYS A 276 -11.47 11.45 13.16
C LYS A 276 -10.24 11.35 14.05
N PHE A 277 -9.10 10.94 13.49
CA PHE A 277 -7.85 10.84 14.24
C PHE A 277 -7.40 12.20 14.78
N MET A 278 -7.53 13.28 14.01
CA MET A 278 -7.14 14.63 14.44
C MET A 278 -7.99 15.20 15.59
N GLU A 279 -9.13 14.61 15.94
CA GLU A 279 -9.96 15.09 17.07
C GLU A 279 -9.24 14.90 18.42
N ALA A 280 -8.50 13.79 18.57
CA ALA A 280 -7.86 13.43 19.85
C ALA A 280 -6.48 12.77 19.70
N PHE A 281 -6.03 12.49 18.47
CA PHE A 281 -4.83 11.71 18.15
C PHE A 281 -4.81 10.30 18.73
N LEU A 282 -5.98 9.68 18.93
CA LEU A 282 -6.09 8.33 19.50
C LEU A 282 -6.33 7.28 18.42
N VAL A 283 -5.49 6.24 18.38
CA VAL A 283 -5.66 5.07 17.51
C VAL A 283 -6.97 4.35 17.79
N SER A 284 -7.41 4.32 19.05
CA SER A 284 -8.68 3.71 19.45
C SER A 284 -9.88 4.25 18.66
N ASP A 285 -9.83 5.53 18.29
CA ASP A 285 -10.94 6.24 17.64
C ASP A 285 -11.09 5.88 16.16
N ILE A 286 -10.03 5.38 15.53
CA ILE A 286 -10.01 4.99 14.12
C ILE A 286 -9.88 3.48 13.92
N LYS A 287 -9.42 2.74 14.93
CA LYS A 287 -9.16 1.30 14.83
C LYS A 287 -10.40 0.52 14.37
N SER A 288 -11.54 0.78 14.99
CA SER A 288 -12.80 0.10 14.64
C SER A 288 -13.18 0.38 13.18
N LYS A 289 -13.01 1.60 12.68
CA LYS A 289 -13.32 1.94 11.30
C LYS A 289 -12.37 1.29 10.30
N MET A 290 -11.08 1.26 10.61
CA MET A 290 -10.07 0.67 9.72
C MET A 290 -10.10 -0.87 9.69
N ILE A 291 -10.61 -1.51 10.76
CA ILE A 291 -10.68 -2.97 10.88
C ILE A 291 -12.08 -3.50 10.56
N ASN A 292 -13.15 -2.81 10.96
CA ASN A 292 -14.51 -3.34 10.77
C ASN A 292 -14.96 -3.28 9.31
N ASP A 293 -14.56 -2.25 8.57
CA ASP A 293 -14.85 -2.11 7.13
C ASP A 293 -14.20 -3.24 6.30
N VAL A 294 -13.30 -4.03 6.89
CA VAL A 294 -12.59 -5.13 6.24
C VAL A 294 -13.34 -6.47 6.33
N TYR A 295 -14.23 -6.66 7.32
CA TYR A 295 -14.92 -7.95 7.49
C TYR A 295 -15.77 -8.32 6.27
N ASP A 296 -16.54 -7.37 5.75
CA ASP A 296 -17.38 -7.61 4.56
C ASP A 296 -16.52 -7.92 3.34
N PHE A 297 -15.35 -7.28 3.22
CA PHE A 297 -14.42 -7.54 2.12
C PHE A 297 -13.80 -8.93 2.21
N LYS A 298 -13.54 -9.44 3.42
CA LYS A 298 -12.97 -10.77 3.62
C LYS A 298 -13.87 -11.86 3.05
N THR A 299 -15.19 -11.77 3.28
CA THR A 299 -16.16 -12.69 2.69
C THR A 299 -16.32 -12.43 1.19
N PHE A 300 -16.45 -11.16 0.79
CA PHE A 300 -16.64 -10.80 -0.62
C PHE A 300 -15.51 -11.30 -1.53
N LYS A 301 -14.26 -11.28 -1.06
CA LYS A 301 -13.12 -11.66 -1.90
C LYS A 301 -13.07 -13.17 -2.21
N GLU A 302 -13.72 -14.01 -1.40
CA GLU A 302 -13.72 -15.48 -1.54
C GLU A 302 -14.30 -15.93 -2.89
N GLU A 303 -15.29 -15.20 -3.43
CA GLU A 303 -15.88 -15.45 -4.75
C GLU A 303 -14.84 -15.41 -5.89
N PHE A 304 -13.75 -14.68 -5.66
CA PHE A 304 -12.71 -14.46 -6.66
C PHE A 304 -11.48 -15.32 -6.46
N HIS A 305 -11.42 -16.13 -5.39
CA HIS A 305 -10.28 -16.98 -5.12
C HIS A 305 -9.97 -17.92 -6.30
N LEU A 306 -8.67 -18.07 -6.55
CA LEU A 306 -8.13 -19.02 -7.52
C LEU A 306 -7.33 -20.12 -6.83
N TYR A 307 -6.85 -19.88 -5.62
CA TYR A 307 -6.00 -20.79 -4.86
C TYR A 307 -6.73 -21.21 -3.59
N ASP A 308 -6.41 -22.41 -3.11
CA ASP A 308 -6.92 -22.97 -1.86
C ASP A 308 -6.14 -22.42 -0.65
#